data_AF-A0A2S6R739-F1
#
_entry.id   AF-A0A2S6R739-F1
#
_cell.length_a   1.000
_cell.length_b   1.000
_cell.length_c   1.000
_cell.angle_alpha   90.00
_cell.angle_beta   90.00
_cell.angle_gamma   90.00
#
_symmetry.space_group_name_H-M   'P 1'
#
loop_
_entity.id
_entity.type
_entity.pdbx_description
1 polymer ?
#
loop_
_entity_poly.entity_id
_entity_poly.type
_entity_poly.pdbx_seq_one_letter_code
_entity_poly.pdbx_strand_id
1 'polypeptide(L)'
;MRDIVEDLKLHNTTLVAITAQVPEHSASMRKKHGLAFAMLHDPRNDYAAQLGLRFAFSDELKKVYDGFKVDLAEVNGDPSWTLPIPARLVVDQSGIVRVADIDPDYTTRPEPQKTLDDVKALR
;
A
#
# COMPACT_ATOMS: atom_id res chain seq x y z
N MET A 1 -10.94 -3.39 -0.90
CA MET A 1 -10.86 -1.92 -0.77
C MET A 1 -11.64 -1.18 -1.84
N ARG A 2 -11.56 -1.55 -3.13
CA ARG A 2 -12.30 -0.88 -4.22
C ARG A 2 -13.79 -0.73 -3.94
N ASP A 3 -14.42 -1.77 -3.38
CA ASP A 3 -15.87 -1.85 -3.27
C ASP A 3 -16.45 -1.01 -2.11
N ILE A 4 -15.60 -0.41 -1.26
CA ILE A 4 -16.01 0.45 -0.14
C ILE A 4 -15.63 1.93 -0.35
N VAL A 5 -15.09 2.30 -1.52
CA VAL A 5 -14.60 3.67 -1.76
C VAL A 5 -15.72 4.70 -1.65
N GLU A 6 -16.91 4.41 -2.18
CA GLU A 6 -18.04 5.32 -2.09
C GLU A 6 -18.57 5.43 -0.66
N ASP A 7 -18.60 4.33 0.10
CA ASP A 7 -18.97 4.37 1.52
C ASP A 7 -18.00 5.23 2.33
N LEU A 8 -16.69 5.08 2.11
CA LEU A 8 -15.68 5.92 2.76
C LEU A 8 -15.90 7.41 2.46
N LYS A 9 -16.29 7.76 1.22
CA LYS A 9 -16.63 9.15 0.85
C LYS A 9 -17.86 9.68 1.60
N LEU A 10 -18.91 8.88 1.78
CA LEU A 10 -20.06 9.24 2.63
C LEU A 10 -19.62 9.51 4.08
N HIS A 11 -18.51 8.90 4.49
CA HIS A 11 -17.87 9.14 5.77
C HIS A 11 -16.80 10.26 5.75
N ASN A 12 -16.76 11.14 4.75
CA ASN A 12 -15.75 12.21 4.58
C ASN A 12 -14.31 11.67 4.67
N THR A 13 -14.10 10.45 4.21
CA THR A 13 -12.82 9.74 4.27
C THR A 13 -12.35 9.44 2.86
N THR A 14 -11.08 9.75 2.59
CA THR A 14 -10.44 9.46 1.31
C THR A 14 -9.55 8.23 1.45
N LEU A 15 -9.66 7.29 0.51
CA LEU A 15 -8.71 6.19 0.38
C LEU A 15 -7.54 6.61 -0.53
N VAL A 16 -6.32 6.36 -0.09
CA VAL A 16 -5.09 6.55 -0.86
C VAL A 16 -4.22 5.32 -0.70
N ALA A 17 -3.67 4.81 -1.80
CA ALA A 17 -2.62 3.80 -1.77
C ALA A 17 -1.26 4.47 -2.02
N ILE A 18 -0.22 3.99 -1.35
CA ILE A 18 1.16 4.44 -1.51
C ILE A 18 1.98 3.24 -1.98
N THR A 19 2.79 3.41 -3.02
CA THR A 19 3.53 2.32 -3.66
C THR A 19 4.86 2.79 -4.22
N ALA A 20 5.89 1.95 -4.18
CA ALA A 20 7.14 2.19 -4.90
C ALA A 20 7.02 2.01 -6.42
N GLN A 21 5.93 1.41 -6.91
CA GLN A 21 5.72 1.23 -8.34
C GLN A 21 5.75 2.56 -9.08
N VAL A 22 6.47 2.63 -10.21
CA VAL A 22 6.53 3.85 -11.01
C VAL A 22 5.13 4.23 -11.54
N PRO A 23 4.88 5.52 -11.82
CA PRO A 23 3.56 6.00 -12.21
C PRO A 23 2.92 5.26 -13.40
N GLU A 24 3.73 4.82 -14.37
CA GLU A 24 3.30 4.10 -15.57
C GLU A 24 2.67 2.75 -15.21
N HIS A 25 3.36 1.95 -14.38
CA HIS A 25 2.87 0.66 -13.89
C HIS A 25 1.65 0.84 -12.98
N SER A 26 1.68 1.83 -12.09
CA SER A 26 0.54 2.19 -11.25
C SER A 26 -0.69 2.58 -12.08
N ALA A 27 -0.52 3.33 -13.16
CA ALA A 27 -1.62 3.72 -14.05
C ALA A 27 -2.22 2.52 -14.79
N SER A 28 -1.37 1.61 -15.28
CA SER A 28 -1.81 0.34 -15.87
C SER A 28 -2.62 -0.51 -14.87
N MET A 29 -2.13 -0.63 -13.63
CA MET A 29 -2.82 -1.33 -12.54
C MET A 29 -4.18 -0.71 -12.21
N ARG A 30 -4.27 0.62 -12.09
CA ARG A 30 -5.54 1.32 -11.87
C ARG A 30 -6.55 1.00 -12.95
N LYS A 31 -6.14 1.11 -14.22
CA LYS A 31 -7.02 0.85 -15.37
C LYS A 31 -7.46 -0.61 -15.42
N LYS A 32 -6.52 -1.55 -15.25
CA LYS A 32 -6.78 -3.00 -15.30
C LYS A 32 -7.77 -3.45 -14.21
N HIS A 33 -7.68 -2.88 -13.01
CA HIS A 33 -8.48 -3.32 -11.86
C HIS A 33 -9.66 -2.39 -11.52
N GLY A 34 -9.88 -1.31 -12.28
CA GLY A 34 -10.95 -0.35 -12.03
C GLY A 34 -10.80 0.34 -10.67
N LEU A 35 -9.58 0.71 -10.30
CA LEU A 35 -9.31 1.35 -9.00
C LEU A 35 -9.69 2.83 -9.06
N ALA A 36 -10.68 3.22 -8.26
CA ALA A 36 -11.24 4.58 -8.21
C ALA A 36 -10.67 5.45 -7.07
N PHE A 37 -9.47 5.14 -6.59
CA PHE A 37 -8.78 5.85 -5.52
C PHE A 37 -7.37 6.27 -5.96
N ALA A 38 -6.82 7.28 -5.29
CA ALA A 38 -5.49 7.81 -5.60
C ALA A 38 -4.41 6.76 -5.29
N MET A 39 -3.43 6.65 -6.18
CA MET A 39 -2.19 5.90 -5.92
C MET A 39 -1.02 6.87 -6.02
N LEU A 40 -0.33 7.06 -4.90
CA LEU A 40 0.86 7.88 -4.79
C LEU A 40 2.11 7.03 -4.97
N HIS A 41 3.11 7.61 -5.64
CA HIS A 41 4.41 6.99 -5.82
C HIS A 41 5.33 7.37 -4.65
N ASP A 42 5.96 6.38 -4.03
CA ASP A 42 6.94 6.49 -2.95
C ASP A 42 8.30 5.95 -3.43
N PRO A 43 9.12 6.80 -4.10
CA PRO A 43 10.40 6.36 -4.65
C PRO A 43 11.28 5.72 -3.58
N ARG A 44 11.88 4.56 -3.89
CA ARG A 44 12.78 3.81 -2.98
C ARG A 44 12.16 3.45 -1.62
N ASN A 45 10.83 3.52 -1.51
CA ASN A 45 10.10 3.34 -0.26
C ASN A 45 10.55 4.35 0.84
N ASP A 46 10.90 5.59 0.48
CA ASP A 46 11.47 6.55 1.41
C ASP A 46 10.46 7.03 2.48
N TYR A 47 9.19 7.21 2.12
CA TYR A 47 8.13 7.50 3.08
C TYR A 47 7.84 6.27 3.95
N ALA A 48 7.74 5.08 3.36
CA ALA A 48 7.60 3.85 4.14
C ALA A 48 8.78 3.64 5.11
N ALA A 49 10.01 4.05 4.74
CA ALA A 49 11.16 4.00 5.63
C ALA A 49 11.02 4.95 6.84
N GLN A 50 10.47 6.15 6.65
CA GLN A 50 10.18 7.07 7.76
C GLN A 50 9.17 6.48 8.76
N LEU A 51 8.26 5.62 8.27
CA LEU A 51 7.30 4.90 9.12
C LEU A 51 7.88 3.61 9.73
N GLY A 52 9.14 3.27 9.45
CA GLY A 52 9.74 2.00 9.88
C GLY A 52 9.20 0.78 9.13
N LEU A 53 8.56 0.98 7.97
CA LEU A 53 7.88 -0.06 7.17
C LEU A 53 8.70 -0.51 5.96
N ARG A 54 9.94 -0.04 5.77
CA ARG A 54 10.77 -0.49 4.65
C ARG A 54 11.55 -1.74 5.04
N PHE A 55 11.40 -2.80 4.24
CA PHE A 55 12.16 -4.04 4.36
C PHE A 55 13.15 -4.19 3.20
N ALA A 56 14.37 -4.62 3.50
CA ALA A 56 15.40 -4.93 2.52
C ALA A 56 15.54 -6.45 2.36
N PHE A 57 15.64 -6.92 1.12
CA PHE A 57 15.70 -8.35 0.84
C PHE A 57 17.03 -8.95 1.29
N SER A 58 16.97 -10.14 1.89
CA SER A 58 18.14 -11.01 2.02
C SER A 58 18.52 -11.58 0.65
N ASP A 59 19.77 -12.02 0.48
CA ASP A 59 20.21 -12.62 -0.79
C ASP A 59 19.47 -13.92 -1.11
N GLU A 60 18.99 -14.64 -0.10
CA GLU A 60 18.14 -15.81 -0.27
C GLU A 60 16.78 -15.42 -0.86
N LEU A 61 16.16 -14.36 -0.35
CA LEU A 61 14.87 -13.88 -0.85
C LEU A 61 14.99 -13.30 -2.27
N LYS A 62 16.10 -12.64 -2.61
CA LYS A 62 16.38 -12.20 -3.99
C LYS A 62 16.37 -13.39 -4.95
N LYS A 63 17.05 -14.49 -4.61
CA LYS A 63 17.07 -15.72 -5.44
C LYS A 63 15.68 -16.33 -5.63
N VAL A 64 14.84 -16.31 -4.58
CA VAL A 64 13.44 -16.75 -4.70
C VAL A 64 12.69 -15.86 -5.69
N TYR A 65 12.89 -14.55 -5.60
CA TYR A 65 12.23 -13.58 -6.46
C TYR A 65 12.72 -13.58 -7.91
N ASP A 66 13.99 -13.91 -8.16
CA ASP A 66 14.51 -14.15 -9.51
C ASP A 66 13.79 -15.31 -10.22
N GLY A 67 13.19 -16.23 -9.45
CA GLY A 67 12.32 -17.27 -9.98
C GLY A 67 10.93 -16.79 -10.42
N PHE A 68 10.50 -15.60 -9.97
CA PHE A 68 9.27 -14.98 -10.43
C PHE A 68 9.51 -14.23 -11.74
N LYS A 69 8.47 -14.16 -12.59
CA LYS A 69 8.53 -13.43 -13.87
C LYS A 69 8.32 -11.92 -13.71
N VAL A 70 8.76 -11.34 -12.59
CA VAL A 70 8.55 -9.93 -12.25
C VAL A 70 9.89 -9.28 -11.97
N ASP A 71 10.28 -8.33 -12.81
CA ASP A 71 11.45 -7.48 -12.57
C ASP A 71 11.07 -6.34 -11.62
N LEU A 72 11.44 -6.47 -10.35
CA LEU A 72 11.12 -5.47 -9.32
C LEU A 72 11.83 -4.14 -9.59
N ALA A 73 13.04 -4.16 -10.16
CA ALA A 73 13.80 -2.95 -10.42
C ALA A 73 13.15 -2.13 -11.53
N GLU A 74 12.63 -2.80 -12.56
CA GLU A 74 11.84 -2.16 -13.62
C GLU A 74 10.50 -1.64 -13.08
N VAL A 75 9.76 -2.49 -12.35
CA VAL A 75 8.42 -2.15 -11.85
C VAL A 75 8.44 -0.98 -10.86
N ASN A 76 9.47 -0.92 -10.00
CA ASN A 76 9.62 0.13 -8.99
C ASN A 76 10.58 1.26 -9.40
N GLY A 77 11.26 1.14 -10.53
CA GLY A 77 12.25 2.13 -11.01
C GLY A 77 13.47 2.24 -10.09
N ASP A 78 13.76 1.22 -9.29
CA ASP A 78 14.77 1.26 -8.24
C ASP A 78 15.38 -0.14 -7.98
N PRO A 79 16.71 -0.32 -8.11
CA PRO A 79 17.38 -1.59 -7.91
C PRO A 79 17.76 -1.87 -6.44
N SER A 80 17.24 -1.09 -5.47
CA SER A 80 17.63 -1.21 -4.06
C SER A 80 17.21 -2.52 -3.39
N TRP A 81 16.35 -3.32 -4.04
CA TRP A 81 15.77 -4.55 -3.46
C TRP A 81 15.09 -4.29 -2.11
N THR A 82 14.30 -3.21 -2.06
CA THR A 82 13.45 -2.89 -0.92
C THR A 82 11.98 -2.95 -1.29
N LEU A 83 11.15 -3.36 -0.33
CA LEU A 83 9.69 -3.30 -0.44
C LEU A 83 9.08 -2.72 0.85
N PRO A 84 7.89 -2.13 0.77
CA PRO A 84 7.16 -1.74 1.96
C PRO A 84 6.50 -2.97 2.58
N ILE A 85 6.55 -3.08 3.91
CA ILE A 85 5.71 -3.98 4.69
C ILE A 85 4.25 -3.57 4.43
N PRO A 86 3.37 -4.50 4.02
CA PRO A 86 1.95 -4.22 3.85
C PRO A 86 1.35 -3.59 5.10
N ALA A 87 0.71 -2.43 4.91
CA ALA A 87 0.13 -1.67 6.00
C ALA A 87 -1.21 -1.04 5.58
N ARG A 88 -2.12 -0.95 6.54
CA ARG A 88 -3.35 -0.17 6.46
C ARG A 88 -3.41 0.76 7.65
N LEU A 89 -3.45 2.06 7.36
CA LEU A 89 -3.52 3.10 8.37
C LEU A 89 -4.86 3.84 8.23
N VAL A 90 -5.53 4.10 9.35
CA VAL A 90 -6.63 5.06 9.43
C VAL A 90 -6.10 6.29 10.16
N VAL A 91 -6.07 7.41 9.45
CA VAL A 91 -5.53 8.69 9.94
C VAL A 91 -6.68 9.66 10.07
N ASP A 92 -6.76 10.35 11.21
CA ASP A 92 -7.79 11.36 11.43
C ASP A 92 -7.40 12.74 10.87
N GLN A 93 -8.31 13.72 11.01
CA GLN A 93 -8.11 15.08 10.49
C GLN A 93 -6.99 15.86 11.19
N SER A 94 -6.54 15.42 12.38
CA SER A 94 -5.37 15.99 13.06
C SER A 94 -4.04 15.40 12.58
N GLY A 95 -4.09 14.45 11.63
CA GLY A 95 -2.92 13.77 11.10
C GLY A 95 -2.42 12.64 11.99
N ILE A 96 -3.22 12.18 12.95
CA ILE A 96 -2.83 11.11 13.87
C ILE A 96 -3.39 9.77 13.41
N VAL A 97 -2.53 8.74 13.40
CA VAL A 97 -2.93 7.36 13.15
C VAL A 97 -3.80 6.88 14.32
N ARG A 98 -5.03 6.47 14.01
CA ARG A 98 -5.99 5.92 14.98
C ARG A 98 -6.06 4.39 14.91
N VAL A 99 -5.80 3.83 13.75
CA VAL A 99 -5.72 2.37 13.54
C VAL A 99 -4.53 2.06 12.65
N ALA A 100 -3.78 1.02 12.99
CA ALA A 100 -2.69 0.48 12.20
C ALA A 100 -2.80 -1.04 12.15
N ASP A 101 -3.04 -1.60 10.96
CA ASP A 101 -2.84 -3.02 10.70
C ASP A 101 -1.59 -3.16 9.82
N ILE A 102 -0.55 -3.82 10.33
CA ILE A 102 0.74 -4.00 9.68
C ILE A 102 1.12 -5.47 9.81
N ASP A 103 1.34 -6.14 8.68
CA ASP A 103 1.70 -7.57 8.68
C ASP A 103 2.80 -7.86 7.64
N PRO A 104 3.94 -8.45 8.04
CA PRO A 104 4.96 -8.93 7.10
C PRO A 104 4.45 -10.01 6.15
N ASP A 105 3.47 -10.81 6.58
CA ASP A 105 2.78 -11.74 5.70
C ASP A 105 1.79 -10.98 4.83
N TYR A 106 2.17 -10.76 3.57
CA TYR A 106 1.35 -10.04 2.60
C TYR A 106 0.01 -10.73 2.27
N THR A 107 -0.21 -11.97 2.70
CA THR A 107 -1.48 -12.67 2.55
C THR A 107 -2.45 -12.36 3.70
N THR A 108 -1.93 -11.90 4.84
CA THR A 108 -2.74 -11.46 5.98
C THR A 108 -3.15 -10.01 5.77
N ARG A 109 -4.43 -9.80 5.44
CA ARG A 109 -4.98 -8.45 5.20
C ARG A 109 -6.36 -8.31 5.85
N PRO A 110 -6.67 -7.14 6.43
CA PRO A 110 -8.02 -6.83 6.86
C PRO A 110 -9.03 -6.92 5.72
N GLU A 111 -10.19 -7.49 6.02
CA GLU A 111 -11.34 -7.37 5.13
C GLU A 111 -11.73 -5.89 4.93
N PRO A 112 -12.21 -5.49 3.75
CA PRO A 112 -12.60 -4.10 3.49
C PRO A 112 -13.62 -3.59 4.53
N GLN A 113 -14.56 -4.43 4.94
CA GLN A 113 -15.60 -4.06 5.91
C GLN A 113 -15.01 -3.57 7.24
N LYS A 114 -13.96 -4.23 7.74
CA LYS A 114 -13.25 -3.79 8.97
C LYS A 114 -12.77 -2.35 8.83
N THR A 115 -12.31 -1.96 7.64
CA THR A 115 -11.85 -0.57 7.41
C THR A 115 -12.97 0.44 7.51
N LEU A 116 -14.12 0.12 6.94
CA LEU A 116 -15.29 0.98 7.02
C LEU A 116 -15.81 1.11 8.46
N ASP A 117 -15.79 0.02 9.21
CA ASP A 117 -16.22 0.00 10.62
C ASP A 117 -15.26 0.80 11.51
N ASP A 118 -13.95 0.65 11.31
CA ASP A 118 -12.93 1.44 12.00
C ASP A 118 -13.13 2.95 11.74
N VAL A 119 -13.41 3.35 10.50
CA VAL A 119 -13.70 4.74 10.14
C VAL A 119 -14.98 5.25 10.81
N LYS A 120 -16.03 4.44 10.88
CA LYS A 120 -17.29 4.78 11.55
C LYS A 120 -17.10 4.98 13.06
N ALA A 121 -16.18 4.25 13.67
CA ALA A 121 -15.92 4.32 15.11
C ALA A 121 -15.14 5.58 15.55
N LEU A 122 -14.55 6.33 14.60
CA LEU A 122 -13.82 7.58 14.89
C LEU A 122 -14.72 8.82 14.95
N ARG A 123 -16.04 8.64 14.80
CA ARG A 123 -17.03 9.71 14.78
C ARG A 123 -17.77 9.84 16.10
#